data_AF-A0A0J9WHY1-F1
#
_entry.id   AF-A0A0J9WHY1-F1
#
_cell.length_a   1.000
_cell.length_b   1.000
_cell.length_c   1.000
_cell.angle_alpha   90.00
_cell.angle_beta   90.00
_cell.angle_gamma   90.00
#
_symmetry.space_group_name_H-M   'P 1'
#
loop_
_entity.id
_entity.type
_entity.pdbx_description
1 polymer ?
#
loop_
_entity_poly.entity_id
_entity_poly.type
_entity_poly.pdbx_seq_one_letter_code
_entity_poly.pdbx_strand_id
1 'polypeptide(L)'
;MRIETCYFCSRPAYPSKGITFVRNDARVFRFCRSKCHKNFKMKRNPRKLKWTKAFRKAAGKEMTVDSTLQFAARRNVPVRYDRDLMAKTLKAMERVSEIRQRRERVFYKKRMAGKRERELTLARKLVAENEHLLPRMRGSEKKRLRDLGMTEEEIEEMEPDREKTKAFGGEKKKVAIALEVDEDDDEDEEGDSGMFDDEDDEDEDGDEDDEMDDIDMDAD
;
A
#
# COMPACT_ATOMS: atom_id res chain seq x y z
N MET A 1 -12.53 19.51 19.15
CA MET A 1 -12.71 18.05 18.90
C MET A 1 -11.33 17.37 18.90
N ARG A 2 -11.14 16.21 19.55
CA ARG A 2 -9.82 15.54 19.66
C ARG A 2 -9.84 14.16 19.03
N ILE A 3 -8.85 13.87 18.19
CA ILE A 3 -8.60 12.50 17.69
C ILE A 3 -7.70 11.80 18.69
N GLU A 4 -8.18 10.69 19.23
CA GLU A 4 -7.42 9.88 20.19
C GLU A 4 -6.72 8.73 19.49
N THR A 5 -5.65 8.22 20.09
CA THR A 5 -4.99 7.01 19.61
C THR A 5 -5.58 5.79 20.30
N CYS A 6 -5.99 4.78 19.53
CA CYS A 6 -6.45 3.53 20.12
C CYS A 6 -5.35 2.84 20.91
N TYR A 7 -5.67 2.36 22.11
CA TYR A 7 -4.72 1.69 23.00
C TYR A 7 -4.08 0.43 22.38
N PHE A 8 -4.85 -0.34 21.60
CA PHE A 8 -4.38 -1.63 21.07
C PHE A 8 -3.77 -1.51 19.67
N CYS A 9 -4.48 -0.86 18.75
CA CYS A 9 -4.11 -0.76 17.34
C CYS A 9 -3.19 0.45 17.04
N SER A 10 -3.16 1.46 17.92
CA SER A 10 -2.57 2.80 17.72
C SER A 10 -3.07 3.53 16.46
N ARG A 11 -4.17 3.09 15.85
CA ARG A 11 -4.87 3.85 14.80
C ARG A 11 -5.65 5.02 15.42
N PRO A 12 -5.94 6.08 14.64
CA PRO A 12 -6.83 7.14 15.08
C PRO A 12 -8.21 6.58 15.45
N ALA A 13 -8.73 7.03 16.59
CA ALA A 13 -10.08 6.84 17.06
C ALA A 13 -10.77 8.19 17.01
N TYR A 14 -11.61 8.35 15.99
CA TYR A 14 -12.42 9.54 15.81
C TYR A 14 -13.52 9.62 16.89
N PRO A 15 -14.05 10.81 17.17
CA PRO A 15 -15.24 10.98 18.00
C PRO A 15 -16.38 10.09 17.50
N SER A 16 -17.28 9.72 18.41
CA SER A 16 -18.42 8.78 18.20
C SER A 16 -18.09 7.36 17.73
N LYS A 17 -16.86 7.08 17.28
CA LYS A 17 -16.43 5.73 16.86
C LYS A 17 -15.76 4.97 18.00
N GLY A 18 -15.91 3.65 17.98
CA GLY A 18 -15.20 2.76 18.90
C GLY A 18 -15.82 2.68 20.30
N ILE A 19 -15.05 2.16 21.26
CA ILE A 19 -15.52 1.91 22.63
C ILE A 19 -14.49 2.47 23.61
N THR A 20 -14.96 3.09 24.69
CA THR A 20 -14.13 3.53 25.81
C THR A 20 -14.36 2.58 26.98
N PHE A 21 -13.28 2.01 27.52
CA PHE A 21 -13.32 1.22 28.74
C PHE A 21 -12.59 1.98 29.84
N VAL A 22 -13.30 2.25 30.95
CA VAL A 22 -12.73 2.88 32.14
C VAL A 22 -12.48 1.78 33.17
N ARG A 23 -11.23 1.65 33.60
CA ARG A 23 -10.84 0.70 34.64
C ARG A 23 -10.86 1.38 36.00
N ASN A 24 -11.00 0.60 37.07
CA ASN A 24 -11.12 1.08 38.46
C ASN A 24 -9.95 1.99 38.92
N ASP A 25 -8.78 1.92 38.27
CA ASP A 25 -7.63 2.81 38.50
C ASP A 25 -7.75 4.16 37.77
N ALA A 26 -8.97 4.53 37.38
CA ALA A 26 -9.30 5.70 36.56
C ALA A 26 -8.55 5.76 35.22
N ARG A 27 -7.96 4.64 34.75
CA ARG A 27 -7.33 4.61 33.42
C ARG A 27 -8.39 4.40 32.34
N VAL A 28 -8.35 5.31 31.37
CA VAL A 28 -9.26 5.31 30.22
C VAL A 28 -8.57 4.63 29.04
N PHE A 29 -9.16 3.55 28.55
CA PHE A 29 -8.71 2.83 27.37
C PHE A 29 -9.67 3.07 26.21
N ARG A 30 -9.21 3.80 25.19
CA ARG A 30 -9.96 4.04 23.95
C ARG A 30 -9.65 2.96 22.92
N PHE A 31 -10.67 2.38 22.29
CA PHE A 31 -10.51 1.36 21.25
C PHE A 31 -11.11 1.81 19.91
N CYS A 32 -10.36 1.62 18.83
CA CYS A 32 -10.78 1.96 17.46
C CYS A 32 -11.98 1.13 16.96
N ARG A 33 -12.03 -0.18 17.30
CA ARG A 33 -13.02 -1.15 16.81
C ARG A 33 -13.24 -2.28 17.82
N SER A 34 -14.34 -3.04 17.68
CA SER A 34 -14.66 -4.21 18.52
C SER A 34 -13.55 -5.27 18.53
N LYS A 35 -12.83 -5.47 17.42
CA LYS A 35 -11.64 -6.35 17.34
C LYS A 35 -10.59 -6.00 18.40
N CYS A 36 -10.31 -4.72 18.59
CA CYS A 36 -9.29 -4.27 19.56
C CYS A 36 -9.77 -4.48 20.99
N HIS A 37 -11.04 -4.16 21.24
CA HIS A 37 -11.67 -4.35 22.54
C HIS A 37 -11.73 -5.83 22.94
N LYS A 38 -12.12 -6.73 22.02
CA LYS A 38 -12.13 -8.18 22.24
C LYS A 38 -10.73 -8.73 22.52
N ASN A 39 -9.72 -8.32 21.75
CA ASN A 39 -8.33 -8.74 22.01
C ASN A 39 -7.79 -8.23 23.36
N PHE A 40 -8.18 -7.03 23.78
CA PHE A 40 -7.85 -6.50 25.09
C PHE A 40 -8.53 -7.30 26.21
N LYS A 41 -9.82 -7.65 26.07
CA LYS A 41 -10.52 -8.55 27.01
C LYS A 41 -9.87 -9.92 27.12
N MET A 42 -9.38 -10.48 26.00
CA MET A 42 -8.59 -11.71 25.97
C MET A 42 -7.16 -11.55 26.53
N LYS A 43 -6.80 -10.37 27.07
CA LYS A 43 -5.48 -10.07 27.63
C LYS A 43 -4.32 -10.32 26.66
N ARG A 44 -4.56 -10.20 25.35
CA ARG A 44 -3.50 -10.37 24.34
C ARG A 44 -2.53 -9.18 24.40
N ASN A 45 -1.23 -9.47 24.31
CA ASN A 45 -0.22 -8.41 24.30
C ASN A 45 -0.09 -7.80 22.89
N PRO A 46 -0.39 -6.49 22.68
CA PRO A 46 -0.29 -5.86 21.37
C PRO A 46 1.12 -5.92 20.77
N ARG A 47 2.17 -6.00 21.59
CA ARG A 47 3.57 -6.14 21.13
C ARG A 47 3.88 -7.50 20.50
N LYS A 48 3.01 -8.50 20.64
CA LYS A 48 3.16 -9.82 20.01
C LYS A 48 2.29 -9.98 18.74
N LEU A 49 1.34 -9.07 18.51
CA LEU A 49 0.41 -9.18 17.37
C LEU A 49 0.97 -8.41 16.16
N LYS A 50 1.32 -9.14 15.10
CA LYS A 50 2.05 -8.63 13.92
C LYS A 50 1.43 -7.42 13.22
N TRP A 51 0.11 -7.25 13.30
CA TRP A 51 -0.63 -6.18 12.61
C TRP A 51 -0.71 -4.86 13.39
N THR A 52 -0.34 -4.83 14.68
CA THR A 52 -0.40 -3.61 15.49
C THR A 52 0.79 -2.71 15.20
N LYS A 53 0.63 -1.39 15.36
CA LYS A 53 1.74 -0.45 15.29
C LYS A 53 2.75 -0.67 16.42
N ALA A 54 2.30 -1.09 17.61
CA ALA A 54 3.17 -1.42 18.73
C ALA A 54 4.17 -2.54 18.40
N PHE A 55 3.70 -3.63 17.76
CA PHE A 55 4.59 -4.69 17.26
C PHE A 55 5.54 -4.15 16.20
N ARG A 56 5.03 -3.38 15.23
CA ARG A 56 5.85 -2.86 14.12
C ARG A 56 6.99 -1.96 14.61
N LYS A 57 6.73 -1.09 15.58
CA LYS A 57 7.76 -0.24 16.22
C LYS A 57 8.80 -1.07 16.99
N ALA A 58 8.35 -2.04 17.80
CA ALA A 58 9.26 -2.89 18.56
C ALA A 58 10.12 -3.81 17.69
N ALA A 59 9.57 -4.28 16.56
CA ALA A 59 10.25 -5.17 15.61
C ALA A 59 11.05 -4.41 14.53
N GLY A 60 11.26 -3.10 14.67
CA GLY A 60 12.03 -2.30 13.71
C GLY A 60 11.40 -2.17 12.32
N LYS A 61 10.08 -2.34 12.19
CA LYS A 61 9.35 -2.21 10.92
C LYS A 61 8.92 -0.77 10.60
N GLU A 62 9.05 0.13 11.55
CA GLU A 62 8.73 1.56 11.42
C GLU A 62 9.87 2.38 12.00
N MET A 63 10.03 3.60 11.51
CA MET A 63 10.99 4.56 12.06
C MET A 63 10.51 5.00 13.45
N THR A 64 11.32 4.74 14.48
CA THR A 64 10.96 5.00 15.89
C THR A 64 11.63 6.25 16.46
N VAL A 65 12.86 6.54 16.04
CA VAL A 65 13.66 7.67 16.51
C VAL A 65 13.81 8.65 15.36
N ASP A 66 12.94 9.67 15.31
CA ASP A 66 12.99 10.72 14.32
C ASP A 66 12.57 12.07 14.93
N SER A 67 13.20 13.16 14.47
CA SER A 67 12.89 14.51 14.95
C SER A 67 11.47 14.95 14.58
N THR A 68 10.94 14.45 13.45
CA THR A 68 9.56 14.76 13.01
C THR A 68 8.50 14.29 14.01
N LEU A 69 8.78 13.26 14.80
CA LEU A 69 7.84 12.71 15.78
C LEU A 69 7.70 13.58 17.03
N GLN A 70 8.68 14.44 17.33
CA GLN A 70 8.67 15.32 18.50
C GLN A 70 7.60 16.42 18.39
N PHE A 71 7.23 16.82 17.18
CA PHE A 71 6.20 17.84 16.93
C PHE A 71 4.79 17.41 17.38
N ALA A 72 4.53 16.10 17.50
CA ALA A 72 3.24 15.54 17.93
C ALA A 72 3.10 15.44 19.47
N ALA A 73 4.01 16.02 20.24
CA ALA A 73 3.99 15.97 21.70
C ALA A 73 2.73 16.63 22.31
N ARG A 74 2.22 16.06 23.40
CA ARG A 74 1.12 16.64 24.17
C ARG A 74 1.65 17.84 24.96
N ARG A 75 1.11 19.03 24.70
CA ARG A 75 1.39 20.25 25.46
C ARG A 75 0.35 20.39 26.58
N ASN A 76 0.81 20.49 27.82
CA ASN A 76 -0.05 20.68 28.99
C ASN A 76 -0.19 22.16 29.38
N VAL A 77 0.71 23.02 28.90
CA VAL A 77 0.65 24.47 29.13
C VAL A 77 0.05 25.12 27.88
N PRO A 78 -1.11 25.80 27.99
CA PRO A 78 -1.68 26.56 26.90
C PRO A 78 -0.91 27.85 26.68
N VAL A 79 -0.86 28.31 25.44
CA VAL A 79 -0.31 29.63 25.05
C VAL A 79 -1.49 30.52 24.65
N ARG A 80 -1.34 31.84 24.76
CA ARG A 80 -2.35 32.77 24.22
C ARG A 80 -2.46 32.57 22.71
N TYR A 81 -3.66 32.80 22.20
CA TYR A 81 -3.91 32.70 20.76
C TYR A 81 -3.25 33.89 20.05
N ASP A 82 -2.38 33.59 19.08
CA ASP A 82 -1.78 34.55 18.17
C ASP A 82 -2.03 34.08 16.72
N ARG A 83 -2.61 34.94 15.88
CA ARG A 83 -2.98 34.59 14.49
C ARG A 83 -1.76 34.22 13.65
N ASP A 84 -0.69 34.99 13.74
CA ASP A 84 0.55 34.76 12.98
C ASP A 84 1.23 33.45 13.40
N LEU A 85 1.22 33.14 14.70
CA LEU A 85 1.72 31.88 15.21
C LEU A 85 0.92 30.71 14.61
N MET A 86 -0.41 30.78 14.67
CA MET A 86 -1.29 29.75 14.12
C MET A 86 -1.07 29.55 12.62
N ALA A 87 -0.99 30.64 11.84
CA ALA A 87 -0.71 30.57 10.40
C ALA A 87 0.64 29.89 10.10
N LYS A 88 1.70 30.25 10.84
CA LYS A 88 3.01 29.61 10.73
C LYS A 88 2.96 28.13 11.12
N THR A 89 2.20 27.76 12.16
CA THR A 89 2.06 26.36 12.57
C THR A 89 1.37 25.48 11.53
N LEU A 90 0.35 25.99 10.83
CA LEU A 90 -0.35 25.24 9.78
C LEU A 90 0.59 24.91 8.62
N LYS A 91 1.33 25.90 8.11
CA LYS A 91 2.36 25.71 7.08
C LYS A 91 3.47 24.75 7.53
N ALA A 92 3.91 24.88 8.78
CA ALA A 92 4.91 23.97 9.35
C ALA A 92 4.41 22.52 9.47
N MET A 93 3.13 22.31 9.81
CA MET A 93 2.53 20.98 9.93
C MET A 93 2.50 20.23 8.59
N GLU A 94 2.12 20.90 7.52
CA GLU A 94 2.15 20.36 6.15
C GLU A 94 3.57 19.95 5.77
N ARG A 95 4.52 20.86 5.93
CA ARG A 95 5.93 20.60 5.60
C ARG A 95 6.53 19.45 6.41
N VAL A 96 6.21 19.35 7.70
CA VAL A 96 6.66 18.23 8.55
C VAL A 96 6.04 16.91 8.09
N SER A 97 4.80 16.92 7.59
CA SER A 97 4.13 15.72 7.08
C SER A 97 4.82 15.17 5.82
N GLU A 98 5.22 16.02 4.89
CA GLU A 98 5.96 15.66 3.68
C GLU A 98 7.33 15.06 4.02
N ILE A 99 8.08 15.74 4.90
CA ILE A 99 9.41 15.27 5.33
C ILE A 99 9.29 13.90 5.98
N ARG A 100 8.26 13.70 6.81
CA ARG A 100 8.00 12.42 7.45
C ARG A 100 7.69 11.33 6.43
N GLN A 101 6.82 11.59 5.45
CA GLN A 101 6.50 10.61 4.40
C GLN A 101 7.74 10.23 3.58
N ARG A 102 8.56 11.22 3.20
CA ARG A 102 9.83 10.99 2.48
C ARG A 102 10.79 10.12 3.30
N ARG A 103 10.96 10.42 4.59
CA ARG A 103 11.80 9.62 5.51
C ARG A 103 11.27 8.20 5.70
N GLU A 104 9.96 8.03 5.88
CA GLU A 104 9.32 6.72 5.99
C GLU A 104 9.52 5.89 4.70
N ARG A 105 9.43 6.51 3.51
CA ARG A 105 9.71 5.87 2.22
C ARG A 105 11.15 5.39 2.12
N VAL A 106 12.12 6.24 2.47
CA VAL A 106 13.55 5.87 2.47
C VAL A 106 13.82 4.72 3.43
N PHE A 107 13.23 4.73 4.63
CA PHE A 107 13.35 3.63 5.58
C PHE A 107 12.78 2.32 5.03
N TYR A 108 11.65 2.39 4.33
CA TYR A 108 11.05 1.24 3.65
C TYR A 108 11.97 0.70 2.54
N LYS A 109 12.46 1.57 1.63
CA LYS A 109 13.38 1.19 0.54
C LYS A 109 14.63 0.50 1.11
N LYS A 110 15.26 1.06 2.14
CA LYS A 110 16.43 0.46 2.82
C LYS A 110 16.13 -0.91 3.43
N ARG A 111 14.95 -1.09 4.03
CA ARG A 111 14.55 -2.38 4.61
C ARG A 111 14.29 -3.45 3.55
N MET A 112 13.76 -3.06 2.39
CA MET A 112 13.46 -3.99 1.29
C MET A 112 14.65 -4.23 0.35
N ALA A 113 15.75 -3.51 0.53
CA ALA A 113 16.99 -3.72 -0.21
C ALA A 113 17.47 -5.19 -0.07
N GLY A 114 17.95 -5.77 -1.17
CA GLY A 114 18.42 -7.16 -1.23
C GLY A 114 17.33 -8.22 -1.34
N LYS A 115 16.04 -7.87 -1.27
CA LYS A 115 14.94 -8.82 -1.53
C LYS A 115 14.98 -9.33 -2.98
N ARG A 116 15.15 -8.43 -3.96
CA ARG A 116 15.20 -8.78 -5.39
C ARG A 116 16.30 -9.79 -5.70
N GLU A 117 17.50 -9.57 -5.18
CA GLU A 117 18.62 -10.51 -5.36
C GLU A 117 18.31 -11.89 -4.77
N ARG A 118 17.76 -11.95 -3.55
CA ARG A 118 17.34 -13.22 -2.93
C ARG A 118 16.26 -13.92 -3.76
N GLU A 119 15.26 -13.18 -4.24
CA GLU A 119 14.21 -13.72 -5.09
C GLU A 119 14.77 -14.26 -6.40
N LEU A 120 15.71 -13.55 -7.04
CA LEU A 120 16.41 -14.04 -8.24
C LEU A 120 17.22 -15.31 -7.96
N THR A 121 17.94 -15.37 -6.84
CA THR A 121 18.71 -16.58 -6.48
C THR A 121 17.79 -17.79 -6.24
N LEU A 122 16.66 -17.58 -5.55
CA LEU A 122 15.67 -18.62 -5.32
C LEU A 122 14.98 -19.04 -6.61
N ALA A 123 14.65 -18.09 -7.49
CA ALA A 123 14.05 -18.36 -8.79
C ALA A 123 15.00 -19.18 -9.68
N ARG A 124 16.28 -18.79 -9.76
CA ARG A 124 17.31 -19.57 -10.47
C ARG A 124 17.42 -20.99 -9.94
N LYS A 125 17.45 -21.15 -8.61
CA LYS A 125 17.48 -22.47 -7.96
C LYS A 125 16.21 -23.29 -8.27
N LEU A 126 15.04 -22.66 -8.21
CA LEU A 126 13.75 -23.28 -8.53
C LEU A 126 13.74 -23.80 -9.98
N VAL A 127 14.21 -22.98 -10.93
CA VAL A 127 14.27 -23.35 -12.35
C VAL A 127 15.23 -24.52 -12.57
N ALA A 128 16.41 -24.51 -11.95
CA ALA A 128 17.37 -25.61 -12.04
C ALA A 128 16.83 -26.93 -11.45
N GLU A 129 16.15 -26.88 -10.30
CA GLU A 129 15.53 -28.07 -9.69
C GLU A 129 14.34 -28.60 -10.52
N ASN A 130 13.61 -27.70 -11.18
CA ASN A 130 12.37 -28.01 -11.91
C ASN A 130 12.52 -27.84 -13.42
N GLU A 131 13.70 -28.14 -13.96
CA GLU A 131 14.00 -27.97 -15.40
C GLU A 131 13.05 -28.81 -16.27
N HIS A 132 12.71 -30.02 -15.83
CA HIS A 132 11.78 -30.93 -16.48
C HIS A 132 10.33 -30.42 -16.62
N LEU A 133 9.93 -29.39 -15.87
CA LEU A 133 8.61 -28.76 -15.96
C LEU A 133 8.58 -27.62 -16.99
N LEU A 134 9.73 -27.20 -17.51
CA LEU A 134 9.81 -26.12 -18.48
C LEU A 134 9.17 -26.58 -19.82
N PRO A 135 8.29 -25.75 -20.41
CA PRO A 135 7.78 -26.01 -21.74
C PRO A 135 8.92 -26.05 -22.77
N ARG A 136 8.76 -26.88 -23.79
CA ARG A 136 9.64 -26.88 -24.97
C ARG A 136 9.70 -25.46 -25.57
N MET A 137 10.91 -24.99 -25.88
CA MET A 137 11.16 -23.68 -26.50
C MET A 137 10.22 -23.45 -27.68
N ARG A 138 9.67 -22.23 -27.82
CA ARG A 138 8.82 -21.92 -28.98
C ARG A 138 9.66 -22.00 -30.25
N GLY A 139 9.08 -22.48 -31.35
CA GLY A 139 9.79 -22.58 -32.64
C GLY A 139 10.36 -21.25 -33.16
N SER A 140 9.75 -20.12 -32.79
CA SER A 140 10.26 -18.77 -33.09
C SER A 140 11.57 -18.44 -32.35
N GLU A 141 11.73 -18.95 -31.13
CA GLU A 141 12.94 -18.74 -30.33
C GLU A 141 14.09 -19.57 -30.87
N LYS A 142 13.82 -20.83 -31.25
CA LYS A 142 14.81 -21.68 -31.94
C LYS A 142 15.32 -21.06 -33.23
N LYS A 143 14.43 -20.44 -34.02
CA LYS A 143 14.82 -19.71 -35.24
C LYS A 143 15.73 -18.53 -34.91
N ARG A 144 15.40 -17.76 -33.88
CA ARG A 144 16.20 -16.62 -33.40
C ARG A 144 17.60 -17.05 -32.91
N LEU A 145 17.71 -18.21 -32.24
CA LEU A 145 19.01 -18.79 -31.84
C LEU A 145 19.86 -19.24 -33.04
N ARG A 146 19.22 -19.79 -34.08
CA ARG A 146 19.88 -20.17 -35.33
C ARG A 146 20.40 -18.96 -36.09
N ASP A 147 19.64 -17.87 -36.12
CA ASP A 147 20.03 -16.61 -36.75
C ASP A 147 21.21 -15.92 -36.03
N LEU A 148 21.39 -16.19 -34.73
CA LEU A 148 22.55 -15.76 -33.93
C LEU A 148 23.80 -16.65 -34.13
N GLY A 149 23.72 -17.68 -34.98
CA GLY A 149 24.85 -18.51 -35.38
C GLY A 149 25.11 -19.74 -34.51
N MET A 150 24.17 -20.14 -33.64
CA MET A 150 24.26 -21.43 -32.93
C MET A 150 23.90 -22.58 -33.87
N THR A 151 24.67 -23.67 -33.81
CA THR A 151 24.49 -24.86 -34.64
C THR A 151 23.24 -25.64 -34.23
N GLU A 152 22.67 -26.42 -35.16
CA GLU A 152 21.42 -27.15 -34.93
C GLU A 152 21.53 -28.18 -33.77
N GLU A 153 22.72 -28.75 -33.59
CA GLU A 153 23.06 -29.69 -32.51
C GLU A 153 23.09 -29.01 -31.13
N GLU A 154 23.66 -27.80 -31.03
CA GLU A 154 23.66 -27.01 -29.79
C GLU A 154 22.23 -26.59 -29.35
N ILE A 155 21.34 -26.35 -30.32
CA ILE A 155 19.93 -25.98 -30.07
C ILE A 155 19.11 -27.18 -29.59
N GLU A 156 19.49 -28.40 -29.98
CA GLU A 156 18.80 -29.64 -29.61
C GLU A 156 19.27 -30.18 -28.25
N GLU A 157 20.56 -30.03 -27.91
CA GLU A 157 21.10 -30.34 -26.58
C GLU A 157 20.59 -29.40 -25.47
N MET A 158 20.19 -28.17 -25.83
CA MET A 158 19.56 -27.23 -24.89
C MET A 158 18.07 -27.50 -24.63
N GLU A 159 17.44 -28.46 -25.32
CA GLU A 159 16.06 -28.85 -24.98
C GLU A 159 16.04 -29.81 -23.79
N PRO A 160 15.21 -29.54 -22.76
CA PRO A 160 15.14 -30.44 -21.61
C PRO A 160 14.55 -31.80 -22.01
N ASP A 161 15.27 -32.87 -21.65
CA ASP A 161 14.83 -34.26 -21.83
C ASP A 161 13.59 -34.55 -20.98
N ARG A 162 12.50 -34.91 -21.64
CA ARG A 162 11.24 -35.24 -20.95
C ARG A 162 11.12 -36.75 -20.78
N GLU A 163 11.13 -37.23 -19.54
CA GLU A 163 10.60 -38.55 -19.23
C GLU A 163 9.10 -38.57 -19.56
N LYS A 164 8.71 -39.45 -20.48
CA LYS A 164 7.30 -39.61 -20.89
C LYS A 164 6.51 -40.27 -19.76
N THR A 165 5.98 -39.49 -18.82
CA THR A 165 4.91 -39.99 -17.96
C THR A 165 3.68 -40.24 -18.85
N LYS A 166 3.31 -41.50 -19.04
CA LYS A 166 2.08 -41.90 -19.73
C LYS A 166 0.88 -41.48 -18.88
N ALA A 167 0.51 -40.20 -18.92
CA ALA A 167 -0.78 -39.75 -18.44
C ALA A 167 -1.83 -40.27 -19.42
N PHE A 168 -2.50 -41.36 -19.03
CA PHE A 168 -3.64 -41.92 -19.74
C PHE A 168 -4.86 -41.02 -19.48
N GLY A 169 -5.50 -40.53 -20.54
CA GLY A 169 -6.71 -39.69 -20.46
C GLY A 169 -6.45 -38.24 -20.88
N GLY A 170 -6.74 -37.95 -22.14
CA GLY A 170 -6.63 -36.60 -22.68
C GLY A 170 -7.88 -35.78 -22.41
N GLU A 171 -7.73 -34.66 -21.70
CA GLU A 171 -8.62 -33.52 -21.85
C GLU A 171 -7.77 -32.26 -22.05
N LYS A 172 -7.79 -31.72 -23.27
CA LYS A 172 -7.03 -30.52 -23.63
C LYS A 172 -7.82 -29.29 -23.21
N LYS A 173 -7.61 -28.79 -21.99
CA LYS A 173 -7.95 -27.40 -21.65
C LYS A 173 -6.78 -26.50 -22.04
N LYS A 174 -6.96 -25.72 -23.11
CA LYS A 174 -6.08 -24.59 -23.42
C LYS A 174 -6.33 -23.51 -22.37
N VAL A 175 -5.40 -23.36 -21.43
CA VAL A 175 -5.36 -22.18 -20.54
C VAL A 175 -4.37 -21.22 -21.18
N ALA A 176 -4.88 -20.11 -21.73
CA ALA A 176 -4.04 -18.97 -22.09
C ALA A 176 -3.67 -18.28 -20.77
N ILE A 177 -2.41 -18.44 -20.36
CA ILE A 177 -1.85 -17.63 -19.27
C ILE A 177 -1.24 -16.41 -19.94
N ALA A 178 -1.97 -15.30 -19.93
CA ALA A 178 -1.40 -13.98 -20.16
C ALA A 178 -0.56 -13.65 -18.91
N LEU A 179 0.75 -13.68 -19.06
CA LEU A 179 1.68 -13.20 -18.05
C LEU A 179 1.88 -11.72 -18.36
N GLU A 180 0.99 -10.88 -17.83
CA GLU A 180 1.26 -9.45 -17.67
C GLU A 180 2.39 -9.36 -16.64
N VAL A 181 3.59 -9.10 -17.13
CA VAL A 181 4.70 -8.67 -16.29
C VAL A 181 4.42 -7.19 -16.05
N ASP A 182 3.88 -6.87 -14.87
CA ASP A 182 3.88 -5.50 -14.37
C ASP A 182 5.36 -5.09 -14.19
N GLU A 183 5.94 -4.51 -15.25
CA GLU A 183 7.10 -3.63 -15.15
C GLU A 183 6.64 -2.36 -14.42
N ASP A 184 6.53 -2.45 -13.09
CA ASP A 184 6.70 -1.28 -12.23
C ASP A 184 8.17 -0.86 -12.33
N ASP A 185 8.56 -0.31 -13.49
CA ASP A 185 9.69 0.60 -13.63
C ASP A 185 9.26 1.91 -12.96
N ASP A 186 9.52 2.00 -11.65
CA ASP A 186 9.66 3.29 -10.95
C ASP A 186 10.93 3.99 -11.48
N GLU A 187 10.94 4.37 -12.77
CA GLU A 187 11.78 5.45 -13.29
C GLU A 187 11.12 6.76 -12.86
N ASP A 188 11.46 7.21 -11.64
CA ASP A 188 11.28 8.60 -11.23
C ASP A 188 12.21 9.47 -12.12
N GLU A 189 11.81 9.72 -13.38
CA GLU A 189 12.37 10.78 -14.20
C GLU A 189 11.87 12.11 -13.63
N GLU A 190 12.81 12.92 -13.11
CA GLU A 190 12.55 14.29 -12.68
C GLU A 190 12.11 15.13 -13.88
N GLY A 191 10.80 15.15 -14.14
CA GLY A 191 10.12 16.02 -15.09
C GLY A 191 9.98 17.42 -14.49
N ASP A 192 10.81 18.30 -15.02
CA ASP A 192 10.85 19.75 -14.86
C ASP A 192 9.47 20.43 -14.93
N SER A 193 9.35 21.49 -14.13
CA SER A 193 8.23 22.43 -14.08
C SER A 193 7.77 22.93 -15.45
N GLY A 194 6.47 22.83 -15.73
CA GLY A 194 5.86 23.41 -16.92
C GLY A 194 4.38 23.67 -16.74
N MET A 195 4.05 24.90 -16.36
CA MET A 195 2.87 25.69 -16.76
C MET A 195 1.51 24.97 -16.83
N PHE A 196 0.68 25.17 -15.81
CA PHE A 196 -0.77 24.96 -15.91
C PHE A 196 -1.37 26.32 -16.31
N ASP A 197 -1.73 26.47 -17.58
CA ASP A 197 -2.51 27.60 -18.09
C ASP A 197 -3.96 27.40 -17.60
N ASP A 198 -4.41 28.34 -16.77
CA ASP A 198 -5.82 28.64 -16.50
C ASP A 198 -6.42 29.22 -17.80
N GLU A 199 -7.22 28.45 -18.52
CA GLU A 199 -8.19 28.99 -19.48
C GLU A 199 -9.59 28.92 -18.83
N ASP A 200 -10.04 30.12 -18.48
CA ASP A 200 -11.39 30.62 -18.18
C ASP A 200 -12.57 29.65 -18.47
N ASP A 201 -13.20 29.15 -17.40
CA ASP A 201 -14.60 28.72 -17.43
C ASP A 201 -15.49 29.98 -17.30
N GLU A 202 -16.10 30.39 -18.40
CA GLU A 202 -17.19 31.38 -18.41
C GLU A 202 -18.47 30.71 -17.88
N ASP A 203 -18.83 31.00 -16.62
CA ASP A 203 -20.14 30.70 -16.06
C ASP A 203 -21.20 31.63 -16.70
N GLU A 204 -21.97 31.09 -17.65
CA GLU A 204 -23.19 31.70 -18.19
C GLU A 204 -24.38 31.29 -17.31
N ASP A 205 -24.65 32.10 -16.27
CA ASP A 205 -25.87 31.99 -15.45
C ASP A 205 -27.11 32.34 -16.30
N GLY A 206 -27.79 31.30 -16.79
CA GLY A 206 -29.11 31.39 -17.41
C GLY A 206 -30.22 31.15 -16.39
N ASP A 207 -30.86 32.23 -15.96
CA ASP A 207 -32.14 32.25 -15.24
C ASP A 207 -33.25 31.57 -16.07
N GLU A 208 -33.90 30.54 -15.50
CA GLU A 208 -35.27 30.17 -15.89
C GLU A 208 -36.13 29.97 -14.63
N ASP A 209 -37.00 30.96 -14.42
CA ASP A 209 -38.05 31.03 -13.42
C ASP A 209 -39.21 30.04 -13.68
N ASP A 210 -39.82 29.63 -12.56
CA ASP A 210 -41.25 29.38 -12.34
C ASP A 210 -42.08 28.49 -13.29
N GLU A 211 -42.48 27.31 -12.79
CA GLU A 211 -43.87 26.84 -12.85
C GLU A 211 -44.13 25.77 -11.77
N MET A 212 -44.73 26.20 -10.64
CA MET A 212 -45.45 25.33 -9.72
C MET A 212 -46.90 25.24 -10.20
N ASP A 213 -47.35 24.07 -10.64
CA ASP A 213 -48.77 23.76 -10.81
C ASP A 213 -49.14 22.52 -9.97
N ASP A 214 -49.88 22.81 -8.91
CA ASP A 214 -51.09 22.14 -8.40
C ASP A 214 -51.28 20.63 -8.65
N ILE A 215 -51.19 19.87 -7.56
CA ILE A 215 -51.92 18.60 -7.41
C ILE A 215 -52.90 18.74 -6.25
N ASP A 216 -54.16 18.99 -6.63
CA ASP A 216 -55.34 18.82 -5.79
C ASP A 216 -55.47 17.34 -5.39
N MET A 217 -55.54 17.08 -4.08
CA MET A 217 -55.74 15.76 -3.51
C MET A 217 -57.03 15.76 -2.70
N ASP A 218 -58.17 15.73 -3.40
CA ASP A 218 -59.48 15.41 -2.83
C ASP A 218 -60.10 14.25 -3.61
N ALA A 219 -60.34 13.13 -2.92
CA ALA A 219 -61.20 12.05 -3.39
C ALA A 219 -61.97 11.49 -2.19
N ASP A 220 -63.28 11.37 -2.38
CA ASP A 220 -64.29 10.70 -1.55
C ASP A 220 -63.90 9.29 -1.05
#